data_AF-A0A5C7JRL0-F1
#
_entry.id   AF-A0A5C7JRL0-F1
#
_cell.length_a   1.000
_cell.length_b   1.000
_cell.length_c   1.000
_cell.angle_alpha   90.00
_cell.angle_beta   90.00
_cell.angle_gamma   90.00
#
_symmetry.space_group_name_H-M   'P 1'
#
loop_
_entity.id
_entity.type
_entity.pdbx_description
1 polymer ?
#
loop_
_entity_poly.entity_id
_entity_poly.type
_entity_poly.pdbx_seq_one_letter_code
_entity_poly.pdbx_strand_id
1 'polypeptide(L)'
;MINLDRINKIKHMGFNPDVVWYHGTPHDFEKFDYNTIGIGEDAHGPGFYFTNNPDTANQYTTNINSGKSPVVYPVHLKLTKGMNDNTKLSINQIKKIIQSAPELTDHLLNFGDVERQGISKVLNDAASIYQYHTGKDLLNVLRGDFFRNHSKEFMQAVTKHTGYDHYNCNSDYLDSNPHEKWVVAFHPHQIRSIHAEYNPDKMDSGNLLEEKLNNKKKPISKKTFTETLVSTIRKKRGNDGRTEIKINGKSTIIVNPHVRDITTEYNNK
;
A
#
# COMPACT_ATOMS: atom_id res chain seq x y z
N MET A 1 -8.12 -16.22 -9.16
CA MET A 1 -9.27 -15.95 -8.26
C MET A 1 -8.75 -15.68 -6.87
N ILE A 2 -8.79 -14.43 -6.41
CA ILE A 2 -8.49 -14.11 -5.00
C ILE A 2 -9.63 -14.69 -4.15
N ASN A 3 -9.30 -15.43 -3.09
CA ASN A 3 -10.27 -16.06 -2.20
C ASN A 3 -11.12 -14.98 -1.50
N LEU A 4 -12.46 -15.11 -1.50
CA LEU A 4 -13.38 -14.17 -0.85
C LEU A 4 -13.05 -13.97 0.65
N ASP A 5 -12.50 -15.00 1.29
CA ASP A 5 -11.98 -14.95 2.65
C ASP A 5 -10.81 -13.94 2.81
N ARG A 6 -9.91 -13.86 1.82
CA ARG A 6 -8.78 -12.93 1.81
C ARG A 6 -9.25 -11.48 1.69
N ILE A 7 -10.22 -11.21 0.82
CA ILE A 7 -10.81 -9.87 0.66
C ILE A 7 -11.45 -9.41 1.97
N ASN A 8 -12.24 -10.27 2.61
CA ASN A 8 -12.88 -9.95 3.89
C ASN A 8 -11.86 -9.69 4.99
N LYS A 9 -10.77 -10.46 5.04
CA LYS A 9 -9.64 -10.24 5.96
C LYS A 9 -8.95 -8.90 5.74
N ILE A 10 -8.70 -8.51 4.49
CA ILE A 10 -8.09 -7.21 4.14
C ILE A 10 -9.02 -6.06 4.56
N LYS A 11 -10.32 -6.17 4.25
CA LYS A 11 -11.34 -5.17 4.66
C LYS A 11 -11.45 -5.07 6.18
N HIS A 12 -11.45 -6.20 6.90
CA HIS A 12 -11.47 -6.24 8.36
C HIS A 12 -10.26 -5.51 8.98
N MET A 13 -9.12 -5.51 8.30
CA MET A 13 -7.92 -4.78 8.74
C MET A 13 -7.92 -3.28 8.38
N GLY A 14 -8.99 -2.79 7.75
CA GLY A 14 -9.15 -1.39 7.34
C GLY A 14 -8.47 -1.03 6.00
N PHE A 15 -7.90 -2.01 5.30
CA PHE A 15 -7.31 -1.78 3.98
C PHE A 15 -8.39 -1.77 2.90
N ASN A 16 -8.15 -1.01 1.83
CA ASN A 16 -9.01 -1.02 0.66
C ASN A 16 -8.48 -2.05 -0.38
N PRO A 17 -9.14 -3.21 -0.57
CA PRO A 17 -8.74 -4.19 -1.59
C PRO A 17 -9.23 -3.85 -3.00
N ASP A 18 -10.08 -2.83 -3.15
CA ASP A 18 -10.69 -2.47 -4.43
C ASP A 18 -9.71 -1.64 -5.30
N VAL A 19 -8.60 -1.17 -4.72
CA VAL A 19 -7.53 -0.44 -5.41
C VAL A 19 -6.19 -1.08 -5.08
N VAL A 20 -5.44 -1.46 -6.12
CA VAL A 20 -4.03 -1.86 -6.01
C VAL A 20 -3.15 -0.65 -6.27
N TRP A 21 -2.18 -0.44 -5.39
CA TRP A 21 -1.16 0.58 -5.50
C TRP A 21 0.19 -0.07 -5.75
N TYR A 22 1.13 0.67 -6.34
CA TYR A 22 2.43 0.18 -6.75
C TYR A 22 3.53 1.09 -6.20
N HIS A 23 4.56 0.46 -5.63
CA HIS A 23 5.81 1.10 -5.22
C HIS A 23 6.97 0.51 -6.01
N GLY A 24 7.65 1.34 -6.80
CA GLY A 24 8.86 0.95 -7.52
C GLY A 24 10.11 1.32 -6.75
N THR A 25 11.08 0.43 -6.74
CA THR A 25 12.38 0.66 -6.10
C THR A 25 13.48 -0.19 -6.78
N PRO A 26 14.74 0.26 -6.77
CA PRO A 26 15.85 -0.59 -7.19
C PRO A 26 16.36 -1.54 -6.08
N HIS A 27 15.75 -1.52 -4.90
CA HIS A 27 16.20 -2.26 -3.72
C HIS A 27 15.19 -3.33 -3.29
N ASP A 28 15.68 -4.53 -3.00
CA ASP A 28 14.91 -5.54 -2.27
C ASP A 28 14.82 -5.17 -0.79
N PHE A 29 13.63 -5.25 -0.19
CA PHE A 29 13.45 -4.99 1.23
C PHE A 29 12.23 -5.75 1.79
N GLU A 30 12.26 -6.05 3.10
CA GLU A 30 11.20 -6.85 3.75
C GLU A 30 10.07 -6.00 4.34
N LYS A 31 10.33 -4.73 4.62
CA LYS A 31 9.37 -3.82 5.25
C LYS A 31 9.62 -2.36 4.85
N PHE A 32 8.54 -1.58 4.80
CA PHE A 32 8.65 -0.12 4.80
C PHE A 32 9.15 0.36 6.16
N ASP A 33 10.14 1.25 6.18
CA ASP A 33 10.80 1.71 7.40
C ASP A 33 11.01 3.23 7.33
N TYR A 34 10.79 3.94 8.44
CA TYR A 34 10.94 5.40 8.46
C TYR A 34 12.36 5.86 8.10
N ASN A 35 13.35 5.00 8.29
CA ASN A 35 14.74 5.29 7.95
C ASN A 35 14.96 5.45 6.43
N THR A 36 14.02 5.04 5.58
CA THR A 36 14.12 5.25 4.13
C THR A 36 13.55 6.60 3.67
N ILE A 37 12.85 7.32 4.53
CA ILE A 37 12.26 8.63 4.20
C ILE A 37 13.36 9.70 4.18
N GLY A 38 13.51 10.42 3.06
CA GLY A 38 14.55 11.43 2.88
C GLY A 38 15.84 10.95 2.23
N ILE A 39 15.91 9.69 1.77
CA ILE A 39 17.07 9.13 1.07
C ILE A 39 16.96 9.29 -0.47
N GLY A 40 15.77 9.64 -0.98
CA GLY A 40 15.51 9.85 -2.42
C GLY A 40 14.90 11.22 -2.74
N GLU A 41 14.31 11.33 -3.94
CA GLU A 41 13.55 12.50 -4.40
C GLU A 41 12.22 12.61 -3.64
N ASP A 42 12.19 13.38 -2.54
CA ASP A 42 10.98 13.66 -1.76
C ASP A 42 10.14 14.82 -2.38
N ALA A 43 9.88 14.76 -3.69
CA ALA A 43 9.26 15.84 -4.46
C ALA A 43 7.85 16.24 -3.99
N HIS A 44 7.13 15.32 -3.33
CA HIS A 44 5.78 15.54 -2.80
C HIS A 44 5.73 15.54 -1.26
N GLY A 45 6.87 15.78 -0.62
CA GLY A 45 7.02 15.76 0.82
C GLY A 45 7.51 14.41 1.37
N PRO A 46 7.79 14.33 2.67
CA PRO A 46 8.32 13.11 3.26
C PRO A 46 7.28 11.98 3.28
N GLY A 47 7.70 10.74 3.03
CA GLY A 47 6.89 9.53 3.25
C GLY A 47 7.13 8.43 2.22
N PHE A 48 6.17 7.51 2.09
CA PHE A 48 6.25 6.35 1.20
C PHE A 48 5.38 6.55 -0.04
N TYR A 49 6.00 6.52 -1.21
CA TYR A 49 5.38 6.91 -2.48
C TYR A 49 4.71 5.73 -3.18
N PHE A 50 3.49 5.97 -3.67
CA PHE A 50 2.69 4.98 -4.40
C PHE A 50 1.97 5.63 -5.57
N THR A 51 1.81 4.87 -6.66
CA THR A 51 0.93 5.20 -7.79
C THR A 51 -0.03 4.05 -8.07
N ASN A 52 -1.21 4.33 -8.62
CA ASN A 52 -2.11 3.27 -9.13
C ASN A 52 -1.71 2.78 -10.54
N ASN A 53 -0.66 3.35 -11.14
CA ASN A 53 -0.14 2.97 -12.45
C ASN A 53 1.15 2.14 -12.29
N PRO A 54 1.15 0.83 -12.61
CA PRO A 54 2.33 -0.02 -12.47
C PRO A 54 3.47 0.38 -13.42
N ASP A 55 3.16 0.92 -14.61
CA ASP A 55 4.20 1.34 -15.57
C ASP A 55 4.96 2.55 -15.04
N THR A 56 4.25 3.47 -14.38
CA THR A 56 4.88 4.60 -13.71
C THR A 56 5.75 4.14 -12.54
N ALA A 57 5.25 3.24 -11.69
CA ALA A 57 6.06 2.66 -10.61
C ALA A 57 7.32 1.98 -11.15
N ASN A 58 7.21 1.27 -12.28
CA ASN A 58 8.34 0.60 -12.93
C ASN A 58 9.48 1.57 -13.30
N GLN A 59 9.20 2.84 -13.60
CA GLN A 59 10.23 3.84 -13.89
C GLN A 59 11.18 4.11 -12.69
N TYR A 60 10.71 3.87 -11.47
CA TYR A 60 11.49 4.04 -10.23
C TYR A 60 12.32 2.81 -9.84
N THR A 61 12.33 1.77 -10.68
CA THR A 61 13.04 0.51 -10.41
C THR A 61 14.45 0.46 -11.00
N THR A 62 14.74 1.33 -11.97
CA THR A 62 16.02 1.37 -12.65
C THR A 62 17.07 2.07 -11.81
N ASN A 63 18.03 1.29 -11.31
CA ASN A 63 19.34 1.81 -10.94
C ASN A 63 20.33 1.32 -12.01
N ILE A 64 20.76 2.26 -12.86
CA ILE A 64 21.49 2.04 -14.14
C ILE A 64 22.76 1.19 -13.93
N ASN A 65 23.24 1.07 -12.68
CA ASN A 65 24.49 0.40 -12.32
C ASN A 65 24.34 -0.90 -11.50
N SER A 66 23.14 -1.39 -11.22
CA SER A 66 22.94 -2.43 -10.19
C SER A 66 22.84 -3.88 -10.69
N GLY A 67 22.55 -4.11 -11.98
CA GLY A 67 22.35 -5.45 -12.54
C GLY A 67 21.19 -6.25 -11.90
N LYS A 68 20.36 -5.61 -11.07
CA LYS A 68 19.22 -6.23 -10.40
C LYS A 68 17.95 -6.11 -11.23
N SER A 69 17.07 -7.09 -11.06
CA SER A 69 15.74 -7.04 -11.67
C SER A 69 14.92 -5.90 -11.08
N PRO A 70 14.12 -5.19 -11.88
CA PRO A 70 13.24 -4.14 -11.40
C PRO A 70 12.23 -4.69 -10.38
N VAL A 71 12.08 -4.01 -9.23
CA VAL A 71 11.17 -4.45 -8.16
C VAL A 71 10.00 -3.48 -8.03
N VAL A 72 8.82 -3.93 -8.45
CA VAL A 72 7.54 -3.25 -8.22
C VAL A 72 6.75 -4.02 -7.17
N TYR A 73 6.45 -3.38 -6.05
CA TYR A 73 5.63 -3.96 -4.98
C TYR A 73 4.16 -3.56 -5.15
N PRO A 74 3.26 -4.49 -5.50
CA PRO A 74 1.83 -4.27 -5.43
C PRO A 74 1.34 -4.33 -3.98
N VAL A 75 0.60 -3.31 -3.54
CA VAL A 75 0.10 -3.17 -2.17
C VAL A 75 -1.37 -2.73 -2.12
N HIS A 76 -2.02 -3.04 -1.01
CA HIS A 76 -3.22 -2.34 -0.56
C HIS A 76 -2.82 -1.28 0.46
N LEU A 77 -3.52 -0.15 0.44
CA LEU A 77 -3.32 0.94 1.40
C LEU A 77 -4.52 1.09 2.33
N LYS A 78 -4.23 1.48 3.57
CA LYS A 78 -5.19 1.94 4.59
C LYS A 78 -4.98 3.44 4.79
N LEU A 79 -5.78 4.24 4.08
CA LEU A 79 -5.69 5.69 4.06
C LEU A 79 -6.98 6.28 4.63
N THR A 80 -6.87 7.21 5.57
CA THR A 80 -8.04 7.70 6.33
C THR A 80 -8.34 9.16 6.03
N LYS A 81 -7.34 10.05 6.18
CA LYS A 81 -7.52 11.48 5.99
C LYS A 81 -6.32 12.08 5.26
N GLY A 82 -6.55 12.52 4.04
CA GLY A 82 -5.50 13.00 3.16
C GLY A 82 -5.30 14.51 3.20
N MET A 83 -4.04 14.92 3.12
CA MET A 83 -3.63 16.29 2.77
C MET A 83 -3.53 16.43 1.24
N ASN A 84 -3.46 17.67 0.78
CA ASN A 84 -3.14 18.09 -0.59
C ASN A 84 -2.41 19.45 -0.54
N ASP A 85 -2.04 20.02 -1.69
CA ASP A 85 -1.27 21.26 -1.76
C ASP A 85 -1.94 22.45 -1.05
N ASN A 86 -3.27 22.48 -1.02
CA ASN A 86 -4.05 23.56 -0.41
C ASN A 86 -4.33 23.35 1.09
N THR A 87 -3.89 22.24 1.66
CA THR A 87 -4.19 21.89 3.04
C THR A 87 -3.46 22.83 4.01
N LYS A 88 -4.24 23.56 4.81
CA LYS A 88 -3.75 24.43 5.89
C LYS A 88 -3.87 23.73 7.24
N LEU A 89 -2.86 23.91 8.08
CA LEU A 89 -2.94 23.55 9.49
C LEU A 89 -3.19 24.80 10.33
N SER A 90 -4.00 24.67 11.38
CA SER A 90 -4.14 25.74 12.36
C SER A 90 -2.82 25.98 13.11
N ILE A 91 -2.60 27.20 13.59
CA ILE A 91 -1.43 27.54 14.42
C ILE A 91 -1.31 26.57 15.60
N ASN A 92 -2.41 26.17 16.23
CA ASN A 92 -2.37 25.25 17.36
C ASN A 92 -1.92 23.83 16.97
N GLN A 93 -2.25 23.37 15.77
CA GLN A 93 -1.75 22.09 15.25
C GLN A 93 -0.25 22.18 14.93
N ILE A 94 0.17 23.24 14.23
CA ILE A 94 1.58 23.52 13.95
C ILE A 94 2.38 23.55 15.26
N LYS A 95 1.89 24.30 16.25
CA LYS A 95 2.49 24.39 17.57
C LYS A 95 2.68 23.01 18.22
N LYS A 96 1.64 22.18 18.21
CA LYS A 96 1.70 20.83 18.80
C LYS A 96 2.66 19.91 18.04
N ILE A 97 2.77 20.06 16.72
CA ILE A 97 3.78 19.35 15.91
C ILE A 97 5.17 19.79 16.35
N ILE A 98 5.46 21.11 16.34
CA ILE A 98 6.76 21.65 16.78
C ILE A 98 7.08 21.18 18.20
N GLN A 99 6.13 21.22 19.13
CA GLN A 99 6.31 20.73 20.51
C GLN A 99 6.69 19.25 20.62
N SER A 100 6.44 18.45 19.58
CA SER A 100 6.78 17.03 19.55
C SER A 100 8.18 16.79 18.98
N ALA A 101 8.90 17.85 18.62
CA ALA A 101 10.26 17.77 18.10
C ALA A 101 11.26 17.27 19.16
N PRO A 102 12.20 16.39 18.79
CA PRO A 102 13.38 16.13 19.62
C PRO A 102 14.21 17.42 19.75
N GLU A 103 14.95 17.57 20.85
CA GLU A 103 15.81 18.75 21.10
C GLU A 103 15.09 20.10 20.87
N LEU A 104 13.81 20.19 21.25
CA LEU A 104 12.94 21.33 20.97
C LEU A 104 13.57 22.69 21.30
N THR A 105 14.22 22.81 22.46
CA THR A 105 14.84 24.07 22.90
C THR A 105 15.91 24.54 21.92
N ASP A 106 16.77 23.63 21.45
CA ASP A 106 17.86 23.95 20.52
C ASP A 106 17.31 24.43 19.18
N HIS A 107 16.25 23.79 18.68
CA HIS A 107 15.59 24.24 17.45
C HIS A 107 14.94 25.61 17.61
N LEU A 108 14.35 25.91 18.78
CA LEU A 108 13.70 27.19 19.05
C LEU A 108 14.68 28.37 19.14
N LEU A 109 15.98 28.13 19.38
CA LEU A 109 17.00 29.20 19.37
C LEU A 109 17.12 29.91 18.02
N ASN A 110 16.73 29.25 16.92
CA ASN A 110 16.66 29.87 15.60
C ASN A 110 15.53 30.89 15.45
N PHE A 111 14.58 30.91 16.39
CA PHE A 111 13.36 31.73 16.34
C PHE A 111 13.31 32.80 17.45
N GLY A 112 14.12 32.65 18.49
CA GLY A 112 14.19 33.63 19.56
C GLY A 112 15.02 33.16 20.76
N ASP A 113 15.25 34.11 21.66
CA ASP A 113 15.97 33.87 22.93
C ASP A 113 15.03 33.19 23.93
N VAL A 114 15.14 31.85 24.04
CA VAL A 114 14.29 31.02 24.90
C VAL A 114 14.53 31.33 26.39
N GLU A 115 15.76 31.59 26.79
CA GLU A 115 16.12 31.86 28.19
C GLU A 115 15.50 33.17 28.68
N ARG A 116 15.54 34.22 27.84
CA ARG A 116 15.01 35.54 28.19
C ARG A 116 13.51 35.67 27.96
N GLN A 117 12.98 35.13 26.86
CA GLN A 117 11.58 35.34 26.45
C GLN A 117 10.62 34.25 26.93
N GLY A 118 11.16 33.09 27.30
CA GLY A 118 10.39 31.92 27.69
C GLY A 118 9.91 31.09 26.49
N ILE A 119 9.98 29.76 26.65
CA ILE A 119 9.68 28.79 25.59
C ILE A 119 8.30 28.98 24.97
N SER A 120 7.27 29.31 25.76
CA SER A 120 5.91 29.46 25.24
C SER A 120 5.78 30.61 24.25
N LYS A 121 6.51 31.71 24.45
CA LYS A 121 6.48 32.85 23.54
C LYS A 121 7.19 32.49 22.24
N VAL A 122 8.44 32.02 22.33
CA VAL A 122 9.25 31.67 21.16
C VAL A 122 8.56 30.59 20.31
N LEU A 123 7.94 29.60 20.95
CA LEU A 123 7.16 28.57 20.27
C LEU A 123 5.93 29.14 19.54
N ASN A 124 5.20 30.09 20.13
CA ASN A 124 4.05 30.71 19.47
C ASN A 124 4.51 31.55 18.26
N ASP A 125 5.63 32.27 18.40
CA ASP A 125 6.21 33.06 17.33
C ASP A 125 6.67 32.15 16.18
N ALA A 126 7.40 31.07 16.49
CA ALA A 126 7.81 30.06 15.52
C ALA A 126 6.61 29.46 14.78
N ALA A 127 5.59 28.99 15.49
CA ALA A 127 4.39 28.42 14.88
C ALA A 127 3.65 29.40 13.94
N SER A 128 3.71 30.71 14.23
CA SER A 128 3.09 31.75 13.42
C SER A 128 3.80 32.01 12.10
N ILE A 129 5.08 31.65 11.97
CA ILE A 129 5.82 31.72 10.70
C ILE A 129 5.30 30.66 9.73
N TYR A 130 5.03 29.45 10.23
CA TYR A 130 4.63 28.33 9.37
C TYR A 130 3.18 28.37 8.88
N GLN A 131 2.33 29.22 9.46
CA GLN A 131 0.91 29.31 9.06
C GLN A 131 0.71 29.74 7.59
N TYR A 132 1.75 30.32 6.97
CA TYR A 132 1.73 30.77 5.58
C TYR A 132 2.06 29.66 4.58
N HIS A 133 2.55 28.50 5.05
CA HIS A 133 2.80 27.33 4.21
C HIS A 133 1.59 26.39 4.20
N THR A 134 1.46 25.60 3.14
CA THR A 134 0.40 24.61 2.96
C THR A 134 0.95 23.29 2.43
N GLY A 135 0.17 22.22 2.55
CA GLY A 135 0.43 20.93 1.91
C GLY A 135 1.85 20.41 2.13
N LYS A 136 2.47 19.94 1.05
CA LYS A 136 3.84 19.38 1.06
C LYS A 136 4.89 20.41 1.50
N ASP A 137 4.72 21.68 1.16
CA ASP A 137 5.70 22.72 1.49
C ASP A 137 5.75 22.94 3.00
N LEU A 138 4.60 22.96 3.66
CA LEU A 138 4.50 23.00 5.13
C LEU A 138 5.17 21.78 5.77
N LEU A 139 4.95 20.58 5.23
CA LEU A 139 5.57 19.37 5.75
C LEU A 139 7.10 19.40 5.61
N ASN A 140 7.60 19.87 4.46
CA ASN A 140 9.03 19.97 4.17
C ASN A 140 9.75 20.94 5.11
N VAL A 141 9.20 22.15 5.30
CA VAL A 141 9.83 23.15 6.18
C VAL A 141 9.80 22.73 7.65
N LEU A 142 8.68 22.18 8.14
CA LEU A 142 8.60 21.69 9.52
C LEU A 142 9.57 20.54 9.77
N ARG A 143 9.67 19.59 8.83
CA ARG A 143 10.64 18.49 8.92
C ARG A 143 12.07 19.02 8.92
N GLY A 144 12.39 19.95 8.02
CA GLY A 144 13.74 20.49 7.85
C GLY A 144 14.26 21.25 9.07
N ASP A 145 13.36 21.97 9.75
CA ASP A 145 13.72 22.86 10.87
C ASP A 145 13.70 22.16 12.23
N PHE A 146 12.74 21.26 12.46
CA PHE A 146 12.50 20.67 13.79
C PHE A 146 12.71 19.15 13.87
N PHE A 147 12.75 18.45 12.74
CA PHE A 147 12.77 16.98 12.72
C PHE A 147 13.81 16.41 11.73
N ARG A 148 14.94 17.10 11.58
CA ARG A 148 16.01 16.65 10.70
C ARG A 148 16.49 15.27 11.15
N ASN A 149 16.45 14.28 10.26
CA ASN A 149 16.75 12.86 10.55
C ASN A 149 15.80 12.16 11.54
N HIS A 150 14.67 12.78 11.88
CA HIS A 150 13.65 12.24 12.80
C HIS A 150 12.32 11.99 12.08
N SER A 151 12.39 11.30 10.94
CA SER A 151 11.23 11.07 10.06
C SER A 151 10.08 10.33 10.77
N LYS A 152 10.38 9.41 11.69
CA LYS A 152 9.37 8.67 12.46
C LYS A 152 8.60 9.60 13.40
N GLU A 153 9.33 10.35 14.22
CA GLU A 153 8.78 11.29 15.19
C GLU A 153 7.95 12.37 14.48
N PHE A 154 8.45 12.87 13.34
CA PHE A 154 7.74 13.84 12.51
C PHE A 154 6.39 13.31 12.03
N MET A 155 6.38 12.14 11.37
CA MET A 155 5.15 11.55 10.85
C MET A 155 4.15 11.26 11.98
N GLN A 156 4.63 10.74 13.10
CA GLN A 156 3.79 10.49 14.27
C GLN A 156 3.18 11.79 14.83
N ALA A 157 3.96 12.88 14.88
CA ALA A 157 3.48 14.18 15.33
C ALA A 157 2.42 14.77 14.40
N VAL A 158 2.65 14.72 13.08
CA VAL A 158 1.69 15.20 12.07
C VAL A 158 0.37 14.46 12.23
N THR A 159 0.38 13.12 12.19
CA THR A 159 -0.85 12.32 12.29
C THR A 159 -1.55 12.52 13.63
N LYS A 160 -0.81 12.51 14.74
CA LYS A 160 -1.37 12.67 16.10
C LYS A 160 -2.12 13.99 16.26
N HIS A 161 -1.58 15.09 15.74
CA HIS A 161 -2.11 16.42 16.01
C HIS A 161 -3.05 16.94 14.93
N THR A 162 -3.08 16.31 13.75
CA THR A 162 -3.90 16.76 12.61
C THR A 162 -4.92 15.73 12.13
N GLY A 163 -4.69 14.45 12.46
CA GLY A 163 -5.39 13.30 11.93
C GLY A 163 -5.04 12.95 10.49
N TYR A 164 -4.17 13.73 9.81
CA TYR A 164 -3.76 13.43 8.44
C TYR A 164 -2.73 12.32 8.43
N ASP A 165 -2.94 11.31 7.58
CA ASP A 165 -2.10 10.11 7.51
C ASP A 165 -1.51 9.86 6.11
N HIS A 166 -1.82 10.72 5.14
CA HIS A 166 -1.21 10.67 3.82
C HIS A 166 -1.28 12.00 3.10
N TYR A 167 -0.46 12.15 2.08
CA TYR A 167 -0.54 13.19 1.08
C TYR A 167 -1.17 12.63 -0.20
N ASN A 168 -2.18 13.31 -0.74
CA ASN A 168 -2.64 13.08 -2.11
C ASN A 168 -1.86 14.03 -3.00
N CYS A 169 -1.03 13.48 -3.88
CA CYS A 169 -0.34 14.31 -4.86
C CYS A 169 -1.37 14.70 -5.91
N ASN A 170 -1.85 15.93 -5.83
CA ASN A 170 -2.50 16.54 -6.98
C ASN A 170 -1.39 16.78 -7.98
N SER A 171 -1.49 16.14 -9.13
CA SER A 171 -0.56 16.45 -10.18
C SER A 171 -1.16 17.51 -11.06
N ASP A 172 -0.64 18.72 -10.93
CA ASP A 172 -0.73 19.73 -11.99
C ASP A 172 0.10 19.30 -13.23
N TYR A 173 0.77 18.14 -13.19
CA TYR A 173 1.62 17.53 -14.23
C TYR A 173 0.99 16.29 -14.90
N LEU A 174 -0.21 15.83 -14.50
CA LEU A 174 -0.85 14.59 -14.99
C LEU A 174 -1.75 14.82 -16.22
N ASP A 175 -1.50 15.88 -17.00
CA ASP A 175 -2.20 16.13 -18.28
C ASP A 175 -2.11 14.94 -19.25
N SER A 176 -1.18 14.01 -19.03
CA SER A 176 -1.03 12.78 -19.79
C SER A 176 -1.96 11.63 -19.35
N ASN A 177 -2.47 11.60 -18.11
CA ASN A 177 -3.42 10.57 -17.66
C ASN A 177 -4.28 11.02 -16.44
N PRO A 178 -5.54 11.44 -16.65
CA PRO A 178 -6.42 11.91 -15.57
C PRO A 178 -6.88 10.81 -14.60
N HIS A 179 -6.57 9.54 -14.89
CA HIS A 179 -6.91 8.41 -14.03
C HIS A 179 -5.75 7.95 -13.13
N GLU A 180 -4.53 8.44 -13.40
CA GLU A 180 -3.39 8.15 -12.56
C GLU A 180 -3.49 8.94 -11.25
N LYS A 181 -3.16 8.27 -10.15
CA LYS A 181 -3.21 8.82 -8.81
C LYS A 181 -1.92 8.49 -8.10
N TRP A 182 -1.46 9.46 -7.32
CA TRP A 182 -0.26 9.36 -6.51
C TRP A 182 -0.58 9.67 -5.06
N VAL A 183 0.00 8.88 -4.16
CA VAL A 183 -0.13 9.08 -2.71
C VAL A 183 1.22 8.93 -2.05
N VAL A 184 1.43 9.72 -1.01
CA VAL A 184 2.53 9.53 -0.05
C VAL A 184 1.92 9.09 1.28
N ALA A 185 2.07 7.81 1.63
CA ALA A 185 1.63 7.30 2.93
C ALA A 185 2.65 7.68 4.02
N PHE A 186 2.19 8.04 5.21
CA PHE A 186 3.07 8.53 6.29
C PHE A 186 3.62 7.40 7.16
N HIS A 187 2.91 6.27 7.25
CA HIS A 187 3.23 5.22 8.21
C HIS A 187 3.34 3.84 7.54
N PRO A 188 4.33 3.02 7.95
CA PRO A 188 4.46 1.67 7.43
C PRO A 188 3.21 0.80 7.61
N HIS A 189 2.49 0.94 8.73
CA HIS A 189 1.25 0.18 9.01
C HIS A 189 0.07 0.50 8.08
N GLN A 190 0.21 1.52 7.21
CA GLN A 190 -0.79 1.83 6.18
C GLN A 190 -0.58 0.99 4.92
N ILE A 191 0.51 0.21 4.85
CA ILE A 191 0.95 -0.45 3.63
C ILE A 191 0.97 -1.96 3.84
N ARG A 192 0.37 -2.69 2.90
CA ARG A 192 0.31 -4.15 2.96
C ARG A 192 0.44 -4.75 1.58
N SER A 193 1.40 -5.66 1.37
CA SER A 193 1.53 -6.40 0.11
C SER A 193 0.21 -7.10 -0.25
N ILE A 194 -0.17 -7.08 -1.54
CA ILE A 194 -1.33 -7.85 -2.02
C ILE A 194 -1.14 -9.36 -1.83
N HIS A 195 0.09 -9.80 -1.58
CA HIS A 195 0.49 -11.18 -1.31
C HIS A 195 0.78 -11.46 0.17
N ALA A 196 0.66 -10.47 1.07
CA ALA A 196 1.00 -10.64 2.48
C ALA A 196 0.21 -11.78 3.18
N GLU A 197 0.86 -12.50 4.09
CA GLU A 197 0.19 -13.46 4.98
C GLU A 197 -0.83 -12.75 5.87
N TYR A 198 -2.03 -13.33 6.02
CA TYR A 198 -2.94 -12.85 7.06
C TYR A 198 -2.46 -13.28 8.44
N ASN A 199 -1.83 -12.34 9.14
CA ASN A 199 -1.40 -12.49 10.52
C ASN A 199 -1.96 -11.32 11.36
N PRO A 200 -2.94 -11.55 12.26
CA PRO A 200 -3.54 -10.51 13.10
C PRO A 200 -2.55 -9.91 14.11
N ASP A 201 -1.48 -10.61 14.49
CA ASP A 201 -0.47 -10.07 15.41
C ASP A 201 0.46 -9.06 14.73
N LYS A 202 0.42 -8.99 13.39
CA LYS A 202 1.26 -8.10 12.57
C LYS A 202 0.47 -6.96 11.91
N MET A 203 -0.76 -6.69 12.36
CA MET A 203 -1.64 -5.69 11.75
C MET A 203 -1.06 -4.28 11.72
N ASP A 204 -0.23 -3.93 12.70
CA ASP A 204 0.39 -2.61 12.83
C ASP A 204 1.85 -2.55 12.31
N SER A 205 2.28 -3.58 11.57
CA SER A 205 3.63 -3.63 10.98
C SER A 205 3.61 -3.24 9.50
N GLY A 206 4.65 -2.55 9.02
CA GLY A 206 4.86 -2.28 7.59
C GLY A 206 5.42 -3.45 6.79
N ASN A 207 5.13 -4.66 7.25
CA ASN A 207 5.72 -5.88 6.76
C ASN A 207 5.17 -6.24 5.37
N LEU A 208 6.08 -6.45 4.41
CA LEU A 208 5.73 -6.92 3.07
C LEU A 208 5.76 -8.43 2.91
N LEU A 209 6.19 -9.16 3.95
CA LEU A 209 6.39 -10.61 3.87
C LEU A 209 5.16 -11.32 3.29
N GLU A 210 5.44 -11.99 2.17
CA GLU A 210 4.51 -12.80 1.42
C GLU A 210 3.94 -13.93 2.29
N GLU A 211 2.68 -14.29 2.07
CA GLU A 211 2.14 -15.58 2.49
C GLU A 211 3.01 -16.65 1.85
N LYS A 212 3.84 -17.34 2.65
CA LYS A 212 4.42 -18.61 2.19
C LYS A 212 3.21 -19.47 1.83
N LEU A 213 3.01 -19.73 0.54
CA LEU A 213 2.10 -20.79 0.11
C LEU A 213 2.52 -22.03 0.88
N ASN A 214 1.75 -22.41 1.89
CA ASN A 214 1.98 -23.63 2.62
C ASN A 214 1.78 -24.75 1.60
N ASN A 215 2.87 -25.24 1.02
CA ASN A 215 2.94 -26.51 0.28
C ASN A 215 2.73 -27.71 1.23
N LYS A 216 1.77 -27.59 2.15
CA LYS A 216 1.21 -28.68 2.96
C LYS A 216 -0.09 -29.23 2.35
N LYS A 217 -0.38 -28.95 1.08
CA LYS A 217 -1.13 -29.92 0.29
C LYS A 217 -0.11 -30.97 -0.16
N LYS A 218 -0.08 -32.12 0.54
CA LYS A 218 0.52 -33.35 0.02
C LYS A 218 0.20 -33.42 -1.47
N PRO A 219 1.16 -33.75 -2.37
CA PRO A 219 0.84 -33.90 -3.78
C PRO A 219 -0.30 -34.91 -3.86
N ILE A 220 -1.46 -34.44 -4.31
CA ILE A 220 -2.55 -35.34 -4.66
C ILE A 220 -1.97 -36.13 -5.82
N SER A 221 -1.67 -37.40 -5.58
CA SER A 221 -1.10 -38.26 -6.61
C SER A 221 -2.01 -38.17 -7.86
N LYS A 222 -1.43 -38.19 -9.06
CA LYS A 222 -2.21 -38.18 -10.32
C LYS A 222 -3.33 -39.24 -10.33
N LYS A 223 -3.22 -40.29 -9.52
CA LYS A 223 -4.22 -41.35 -9.32
C LYS A 223 -5.49 -40.89 -8.60
N THR A 224 -5.37 -39.94 -7.66
CA THR A 224 -6.51 -39.47 -6.85
C THR A 224 -7.32 -38.37 -7.57
N PHE A 225 -6.69 -37.61 -8.47
CA PHE A 225 -7.37 -36.59 -9.26
C PHE A 225 -8.32 -37.21 -10.30
N THR A 226 -7.93 -38.33 -10.91
CA THR A 226 -8.78 -39.08 -11.84
C THR A 226 -9.93 -39.80 -11.13
N GLU A 227 -9.72 -40.39 -9.95
CA GLU A 227 -10.79 -41.05 -9.19
C GLU A 227 -11.82 -40.06 -8.59
N THR A 228 -11.40 -38.86 -8.21
CA THR A 228 -12.31 -37.82 -7.69
C THR A 228 -13.16 -37.19 -8.80
N LEU A 229 -12.60 -37.01 -10.01
CA LEU A 229 -13.35 -36.52 -11.17
C LEU A 229 -14.33 -37.58 -11.71
N VAL A 230 -13.93 -38.85 -11.69
CA VAL A 230 -14.75 -39.97 -12.18
C VAL A 230 -15.86 -40.37 -11.20
N SER A 231 -15.64 -40.28 -9.89
CA SER A 231 -16.70 -40.58 -8.90
C SER A 231 -17.81 -39.54 -8.82
N THR A 232 -17.56 -38.30 -9.29
CA THR A 232 -18.55 -37.20 -9.26
C THR A 232 -19.42 -37.14 -10.52
N ILE A 233 -19.03 -37.81 -11.61
CA ILE A 233 -19.79 -37.85 -12.87
C ILE A 233 -20.53 -39.18 -12.99
N ARG A 234 -21.77 -39.25 -12.46
CA ARG A 234 -22.71 -40.32 -12.84
C ARG A 234 -23.49 -39.88 -14.06
N LYS A 235 -23.09 -40.36 -15.25
CA LYS A 235 -23.91 -40.27 -16.46
C LYS A 235 -25.13 -41.19 -16.32
N LYS A 236 -26.34 -40.62 -16.31
CA LYS A 236 -27.57 -41.37 -16.54
C LYS A 236 -28.18 -40.88 -17.85
N ARG A 237 -28.28 -41.76 -18.83
CA ARG A 237 -28.84 -41.45 -20.16
C ARG A 237 -30.36 -41.62 -20.04
N GLY A 238 -31.11 -40.54 -20.22
CA GLY A 238 -32.57 -40.59 -20.31
C GLY A 238 -33.00 -41.14 -21.68
N ASN A 239 -34.20 -41.74 -21.76
CA ASN A 239 -34.77 -42.25 -23.01
C ASN A 239 -35.08 -41.13 -24.05
N ASP A 240 -34.91 -39.86 -23.68
CA ASP A 240 -35.15 -38.68 -24.52
C ASP A 240 -33.87 -38.08 -25.15
N GLY A 241 -32.72 -38.73 -24.98
CA GLY A 241 -31.44 -38.30 -25.57
C GLY A 241 -30.73 -37.16 -24.83
N ARG A 242 -31.22 -36.72 -23.68
CA ARG A 242 -30.58 -35.67 -22.86
C ARG A 242 -29.57 -36.27 -21.86
N THR A 243 -28.47 -35.55 -21.61
CA THR A 243 -27.46 -35.93 -20.62
C THR A 243 -27.56 -35.00 -19.41
N GLU A 244 -27.86 -35.56 -18.24
CA GLU A 244 -27.89 -34.83 -16.98
C GLU A 244 -26.51 -34.92 -16.31
N ILE A 245 -25.96 -33.77 -15.89
CA ILE A 245 -24.70 -33.70 -15.12
C ILE A 245 -25.01 -33.07 -13.77
N LYS A 246 -24.69 -33.77 -12.68
CA LYS A 246 -24.79 -33.25 -11.31
C LYS A 246 -23.42 -32.81 -10.84
N ILE A 247 -23.30 -31.56 -10.40
CA ILE A 247 -22.09 -31.02 -9.79
C ILE A 247 -22.49 -30.48 -8.41
N ASN A 248 -21.88 -31.00 -7.35
CA ASN A 248 -22.09 -30.56 -5.95
C ASN A 248 -23.57 -30.46 -5.54
N GLY A 249 -24.38 -31.46 -5.89
CA GLY A 249 -25.80 -31.53 -5.48
C GLY A 249 -26.76 -30.60 -6.22
N LYS A 250 -26.29 -29.79 -7.18
CA LYS A 250 -27.14 -29.00 -8.08
C LYS A 250 -27.22 -29.69 -9.45
N SER A 251 -28.45 -29.87 -9.96
CA SER A 251 -28.68 -30.39 -11.30
C SER A 251 -28.60 -29.26 -12.33
N THR A 252 -27.80 -29.42 -13.37
CA THR A 252 -27.77 -28.52 -14.52
C THR A 252 -28.07 -29.32 -15.78
N ILE A 253 -29.11 -28.93 -16.52
CA ILE A 253 -29.48 -29.54 -17.79
C ILE A 253 -28.70 -28.81 -18.89
N ILE A 254 -27.84 -29.53 -19.63
CA ILE A 254 -27.16 -28.98 -20.80
C ILE A 254 -27.96 -29.39 -22.03
N VAL A 255 -28.58 -28.41 -22.69
CA VAL A 255 -29.14 -28.58 -24.04
C VAL A 255 -27.98 -28.42 -25.01
N ASN A 256 -27.74 -29.43 -25.84
CA ASN A 256 -26.62 -29.54 -26.76
C ASN A 256 -26.65 -28.44 -27.84
N PRO A 257 -25.58 -27.64 -28.02
CA PRO A 257 -25.26 -27.10 -29.33
C PRO A 257 -23.86 -27.57 -29.73
N HIS A 258 -23.79 -28.25 -30.88
CA HIS A 258 -22.58 -28.70 -31.57
C HIS A 258 -21.25 -28.03 -31.13
N VAL A 259 -20.37 -28.81 -30.48
CA VAL A 259 -18.94 -28.48 -30.43
C VAL A 259 -18.16 -29.69 -30.90
N ARG A 260 -17.46 -29.47 -32.01
CA ARG A 260 -16.54 -30.39 -32.69
C ARG A 260 -15.34 -30.69 -31.81
N ASP A 261 -14.81 -31.89 -32.02
CA ASP A 261 -13.64 -32.47 -31.38
C ASP A 261 -12.44 -31.52 -31.29
N ILE A 262 -11.80 -31.47 -30.12
CA ILE A 262 -10.39 -31.13 -29.98
C ILE A 262 -9.68 -32.40 -29.49
N THR A 263 -9.16 -33.15 -30.45
CA THR A 263 -8.18 -34.22 -30.22
C THR A 263 -6.80 -33.60 -30.06
N THR A 264 -6.15 -33.80 -28.92
CA THR A 264 -4.69 -33.67 -28.79
C THR A 264 -4.06 -35.05 -28.81
N GLU A 265 -3.42 -35.39 -29.94
CA GLU A 265 -2.52 -36.54 -30.07
C GLU A 265 -1.24 -36.29 -29.26
N TYR A 266 -0.87 -37.26 -28.43
CA TYR A 266 0.44 -37.41 -27.81
C TYR A 266 1.27 -38.36 -28.69
N ASN A 267 2.29 -37.84 -29.38
CA ASN A 267 3.32 -38.69 -29.98
C ASN A 267 4.42 -38.96 -28.94
N ASN A 268 4.54 -40.21 -28.53
CA ASN A 268 5.69 -40.76 -27.82
C ASN A 268 6.63 -41.40 -28.84
N LYS A 269 7.88 -40.94 -28.90
CA LYS A 269 9.09 -41.76 -29.00
C LYS A 269 10.25 -41.00 -28.38
#